data_AF-A0A7V3IUP5-F1
#
_entry.id   AF-A0A7V3IUP5-F1
#
_cell.length_a   1.000
_cell.length_b   1.000
_cell.length_c   1.000
_cell.angle_alpha   90.00
_cell.angle_beta   90.00
_cell.angle_gamma   90.00
#
_symmetry.space_group_name_H-M   'P 1'
#
loop_
_entity.id
_entity.type
_entity.pdbx_description
1 polymer ?
#
loop_
_entity_poly.entity_id
_entity_poly.type
_entity_poly.pdbx_seq_one_letter_code
_entity_poly.pdbx_strand_id
1 'polypeptide(L)'
;LEQMGLLREDDNHFHLTYPGMMLMEAYKMAQLNGTMPDMSQYHDDFKVVGSRIINMLYTAEMAKDKVNDIIHPKLEKRGMVVNGMLSEFGKKVLEVYEEVEPYFYVNKPLQEFLKKTLVGPAPKRELLEADKFQILESEALRLLSFSAPDGNYYTLSGVGQQIRAALLKGAFFKPITQEYFEALFQLVGGNDIEDEQLKQDLIAQAVIDAEGNILPAGEHLLRAGDLYFHGFYDDAMSIDIDEVEFGVLATIKEINDKMAQNPEELATKDRIKAEFIDKKFKEAQALKEEWGRQLNELPKIKQKYVQELEKTKTAEEWFNKVYDFDAALFGLHGFQLITPEIKEDKMYYVLTEDGEQVYDTLKDNPREIPAEAVKAITIGRHIFFAPDGRWIEKAKKAKTIETAPTPTGRFFARLAYNNKTPNLTKYGLEVMKPLPYTTGMYLQDLMTYLKDYTQEEVIQLLEKLDARGMVNILPNDLIMLTEPGKKVKHATAGISGDIKYPVTPHVIDVLRALLQVGSLYVKERKVRILPDNWKKALKLLKMDMATFEDTLTLLRRAGYIGKDSVNENGLLLIEAAEMLEAIDYEWTEIDF
;
A
#
# COMPACT_ATOMS: atom_id res chain seq x y z
N LEU A 1 20.56 23.33 -6.59
CA LEU A 1 20.71 23.10 -8.05
C LEU A 1 21.91 22.22 -8.33
N GLU A 2 23.09 22.55 -7.82
CA GLU A 2 24.28 21.68 -7.90
C GLU A 2 24.01 20.29 -7.29
N GLN A 3 23.50 20.22 -6.06
CA GLN A 3 23.10 18.95 -5.44
C GLN A 3 22.01 18.19 -6.21
N MET A 4 21.22 18.86 -7.03
CA MET A 4 20.22 18.21 -7.88
C MET A 4 20.83 17.69 -9.18
N GLY A 5 22.14 17.85 -9.40
CA GLY A 5 22.82 17.47 -10.64
C GLY A 5 22.53 18.38 -11.83
N LEU A 6 21.95 19.57 -11.62
CA LEU A 6 21.54 20.49 -12.70
C LEU A 6 22.62 21.55 -13.03
N LEU A 7 23.53 21.81 -12.10
CA LEU A 7 24.65 22.74 -12.25
C LEU A 7 25.92 22.05 -11.77
N ARG A 8 27.05 22.46 -12.32
CA ARG A 8 28.39 22.13 -11.82
C ARG A 8 29.20 23.40 -11.70
N GLU A 9 29.93 23.54 -10.60
CA GLU A 9 30.95 24.58 -10.46
C GLU A 9 32.30 24.06 -10.98
N ASP A 10 32.95 24.84 -11.84
CA ASP A 10 34.32 24.61 -12.32
C ASP A 10 35.06 25.94 -12.40
N ASP A 11 36.27 26.04 -11.86
CA ASP A 11 37.12 27.26 -11.87
C ASP A 11 36.37 28.58 -11.56
N ASN A 12 35.53 28.61 -10.51
CA ASN A 12 34.66 29.74 -10.11
C ASN A 12 33.57 30.12 -11.13
N HIS A 13 33.20 29.23 -12.05
CA HIS A 13 32.11 29.41 -13.00
C HIS A 13 31.05 28.32 -12.82
N PHE A 14 29.78 28.70 -12.94
CA PHE A 14 28.67 27.75 -12.94
C PHE A 14 28.31 27.35 -14.37
N HIS A 15 28.33 26.04 -14.62
CA HIS A 15 27.94 25.43 -15.89
C HIS A 15 26.66 24.62 -15.70
N LEU A 16 25.71 24.77 -16.63
CA LEU A 16 24.57 23.86 -16.69
C LEU A 16 25.07 22.47 -17.11
N THR A 17 24.64 21.45 -16.36
CA THR A 17 24.80 20.06 -16.81
C THR A 17 23.86 19.80 -17.98
N TYR A 18 23.98 18.64 -18.63
CA TYR A 18 23.07 18.27 -19.72
C TYR A 18 21.57 18.31 -19.29
N PRO A 19 21.17 17.70 -18.15
CA PRO A 19 19.79 17.87 -17.65
C PRO A 19 19.43 19.32 -17.33
N GLY A 20 20.38 20.11 -16.81
CA GLY A 20 20.19 21.53 -16.56
C GLY A 20 19.92 22.35 -17.84
N MET A 21 20.63 22.03 -18.93
CA MET A 21 20.40 22.65 -20.24
C MET A 21 19.03 22.28 -20.80
N MET A 22 18.64 21.00 -20.75
CA MET A 22 17.32 20.54 -21.20
C MET A 22 16.18 21.29 -20.50
N LEU A 23 16.29 21.44 -19.17
CA LEU A 23 15.29 22.17 -18.39
C LEU A 23 15.25 23.66 -18.76
N MET A 24 16.41 24.28 -18.96
CA MET A 24 16.51 25.69 -19.34
C MET A 24 15.96 25.96 -20.75
N GLU A 25 16.18 25.05 -21.69
CA GLU A 25 15.60 25.11 -23.04
C GLU A 25 14.09 24.98 -23.01
N ALA A 26 13.55 24.00 -22.29
CA ALA A 26 12.11 23.82 -22.13
C ALA A 26 11.45 25.03 -21.46
N TYR A 27 12.11 25.61 -20.45
CA TYR A 27 11.67 26.85 -19.83
C TYR A 27 11.58 28.01 -20.83
N LYS A 28 12.66 28.26 -21.61
CA LYS A 28 12.68 29.32 -22.63
C LYS A 28 11.59 29.12 -23.68
N MET A 29 11.36 27.89 -24.11
CA MET A 29 10.29 27.56 -25.06
C MET A 29 8.89 27.83 -24.46
N ALA A 30 8.67 27.50 -23.19
CA ALA A 30 7.43 27.82 -22.49
C ALA A 30 7.18 29.34 -22.40
N GLN A 31 8.23 30.12 -22.14
CA GLN A 31 8.13 31.59 -22.16
C GLN A 31 7.79 32.13 -23.56
N LEU A 32 8.47 31.65 -24.60
CA LEU A 32 8.22 32.06 -25.99
C LEU A 32 6.78 31.75 -26.43
N ASN A 33 6.24 30.63 -25.96
CA ASN A 33 4.86 30.22 -26.24
C ASN A 33 3.82 30.91 -25.35
N GLY A 34 4.25 31.77 -24.41
CA GLY A 34 3.36 32.48 -23.50
C GLY A 34 2.68 31.59 -22.46
N THR A 35 3.12 30.34 -22.30
CA THR A 35 2.55 29.40 -21.33
C THR A 35 3.16 29.57 -19.94
N MET A 36 4.34 30.20 -19.83
CA MET A 36 4.99 30.47 -18.56
C MET A 36 5.48 31.93 -18.45
N PRO A 37 5.19 32.63 -17.34
CA PRO A 37 5.76 33.94 -17.06
C PRO A 37 7.28 33.91 -16.87
N ASP A 38 7.90 35.09 -16.92
CA ASP A 38 9.29 35.24 -16.51
C ASP A 38 9.47 34.95 -15.02
N MET A 39 10.56 34.24 -14.66
CA MET A 39 10.81 33.84 -13.28
C MET A 39 10.89 35.04 -12.32
N SER A 40 11.35 36.19 -12.82
CA SER A 40 11.41 37.45 -12.05
C SER A 40 10.05 37.98 -11.58
N GLN A 41 8.95 37.45 -12.14
CA GLN A 41 7.59 37.81 -11.74
C GLN A 41 7.09 37.02 -10.53
N TYR A 42 7.79 35.94 -10.15
CA TYR A 42 7.49 35.19 -8.94
C TYR A 42 8.23 35.78 -7.73
N HIS A 43 7.63 35.63 -6.55
CA HIS A 43 8.30 35.95 -5.29
C HIS A 43 9.53 35.04 -5.11
N ASP A 44 10.59 35.52 -4.45
CA ASP A 44 11.82 34.75 -4.22
C ASP A 44 11.60 33.42 -3.49
N ASP A 45 10.53 33.33 -2.69
CA ASP A 45 10.11 32.10 -1.99
C ASP A 45 9.22 31.16 -2.83
N PHE A 46 8.89 31.53 -4.07
CA PHE A 46 8.05 30.73 -4.93
C PHE A 46 8.80 29.50 -5.42
N LYS A 47 8.46 28.35 -4.84
CA LYS A 47 8.99 27.06 -5.29
C LYS A 47 8.32 26.62 -6.59
N VAL A 48 9.05 26.75 -7.70
CA VAL A 48 8.62 26.29 -9.05
C VAL A 48 8.54 24.76 -9.06
N VAL A 49 9.65 24.09 -8.73
CA VAL A 49 9.76 22.62 -8.67
C VAL A 49 10.11 22.20 -7.26
N GLY A 50 9.42 21.18 -6.76
CA GLY A 50 9.64 20.52 -5.47
C GLY A 50 8.89 19.19 -5.46
N SER A 51 9.05 18.37 -4.43
CA SER A 51 8.52 16.99 -4.45
C SER A 51 7.01 16.94 -4.71
N ARG A 52 6.24 17.89 -4.14
CA ARG A 52 4.78 17.97 -4.36
C ARG A 52 4.40 18.23 -5.82
N ILE A 53 5.25 18.96 -6.56
CA ILE A 53 5.01 19.27 -7.97
C ILE A 53 5.38 18.05 -8.82
N ILE A 54 6.48 17.38 -8.49
CA ILE A 54 6.85 16.09 -9.12
C ILE A 54 5.73 15.06 -8.94
N ASN A 55 5.17 14.93 -7.74
CA ASN A 55 4.02 14.06 -7.46
C ASN A 55 2.80 14.41 -8.35
N MET A 56 2.46 15.69 -8.49
CA MET A 56 1.37 16.11 -9.40
C MET A 56 1.68 15.78 -10.87
N LEU A 57 2.92 15.99 -11.33
CA LEU A 57 3.31 15.69 -12.70
C LEU A 57 3.26 14.18 -12.97
N TYR A 58 3.81 13.37 -12.06
CA TYR A 58 3.79 11.92 -12.14
C TYR A 58 2.35 11.37 -12.18
N THR A 59 1.47 11.84 -11.28
CA THR A 59 0.06 11.40 -11.30
C THR A 59 -0.66 11.81 -12.59
N ALA A 60 -0.31 12.94 -13.19
CA ALA A 60 -0.88 13.34 -14.47
C ALA A 60 -0.33 12.50 -15.64
N GLU A 61 0.96 12.21 -15.67
CA GLU A 61 1.58 11.33 -16.66
C GLU A 61 0.94 9.94 -16.65
N MET A 62 0.79 9.35 -15.46
CA MET A 62 0.09 8.08 -15.26
C MET A 62 -1.37 8.12 -15.73
N ALA A 63 -2.00 9.30 -15.76
CA ALA A 63 -3.34 9.55 -16.29
C ALA A 63 -3.37 9.94 -17.78
N LYS A 64 -2.32 9.62 -18.55
CA LYS A 64 -2.13 10.04 -19.96
C LYS A 64 -2.12 11.56 -20.09
N ASP A 65 -1.28 12.21 -19.30
CA ASP A 65 -1.09 13.65 -19.21
C ASP A 65 -2.30 14.45 -18.71
N LYS A 66 -3.44 13.82 -18.41
CA LYS A 66 -4.63 14.52 -17.92
C LYS A 66 -4.42 14.97 -16.49
N VAL A 67 -4.92 16.16 -16.16
CA VAL A 67 -4.99 16.65 -14.77
C VAL A 67 -6.42 16.73 -14.28
N ASN A 68 -6.62 16.52 -12.98
CA ASN A 68 -7.90 16.77 -12.32
C ASN A 68 -8.00 18.19 -11.74
N ASP A 69 -9.18 18.54 -11.24
CA ASP A 69 -9.46 19.86 -10.66
C ASP A 69 -8.60 20.20 -9.42
N ILE A 70 -8.04 19.19 -8.75
CA ILE A 70 -7.21 19.37 -7.54
C ILE A 70 -5.83 19.93 -7.91
N ILE A 71 -5.18 19.33 -8.91
CA ILE A 71 -3.78 19.66 -9.26
C ILE A 71 -3.68 20.68 -10.39
N HIS A 72 -4.70 20.80 -11.24
CA HIS A 72 -4.72 21.72 -12.38
C HIS A 72 -4.33 23.17 -12.02
N PRO A 73 -4.97 23.87 -11.06
CA PRO A 73 -4.62 25.27 -10.77
C PRO A 73 -3.20 25.44 -10.23
N LYS A 74 -2.63 24.40 -9.61
CA LYS A 74 -1.26 24.42 -9.07
C LYS A 74 -0.22 24.30 -10.18
N LEU A 75 -0.48 23.43 -11.16
CA LEU A 75 0.41 23.21 -12.30
C LEU A 75 0.26 24.30 -13.38
N GLU A 76 -0.95 24.79 -13.64
CA GLU A 76 -1.21 25.86 -14.60
C GLU A 76 -0.46 27.14 -14.23
N LYS A 77 -0.46 27.53 -12.94
CA LYS A 77 0.29 28.69 -12.44
C LYS A 77 1.81 28.59 -12.71
N ARG A 78 2.33 27.40 -12.99
CA ARG A 78 3.74 27.11 -13.30
C ARG A 78 3.99 26.91 -14.80
N GLY A 79 2.98 27.12 -15.64
CA GLY A 79 3.04 26.84 -17.08
C GLY A 79 3.22 25.37 -17.42
N MET A 80 2.92 24.47 -16.48
CA MET A 80 3.12 23.03 -16.64
C MET A 80 1.89 22.33 -17.24
N VAL A 81 0.75 23.01 -17.33
CA VAL A 81 -0.50 22.50 -17.89
C VAL A 81 -1.08 23.49 -18.89
N VAL A 82 -1.65 22.96 -19.98
CA VAL A 82 -2.41 23.71 -20.98
C VAL A 82 -3.66 22.89 -21.35
N ASN A 83 -4.84 23.51 -21.29
CA ASN A 83 -6.12 22.86 -21.63
C ASN A 83 -6.38 21.54 -20.86
N GLY A 84 -6.01 21.49 -19.58
CA GLY A 84 -6.21 20.29 -18.73
C GLY A 84 -5.26 19.12 -19.03
N MET A 85 -4.20 19.36 -19.82
CA MET A 85 -3.17 18.38 -20.15
C MET A 85 -1.78 18.89 -19.76
N LEU A 86 -0.85 17.99 -19.42
CA LEU A 86 0.55 18.38 -19.23
C LEU A 86 1.11 19.03 -20.49
N SER A 87 1.75 20.18 -20.31
CA SER A 87 2.55 20.85 -21.33
C SER A 87 3.89 20.15 -21.54
N GLU A 88 4.57 20.45 -22.65
CA GLU A 88 5.95 19.98 -22.90
C GLU A 88 6.92 20.39 -21.79
N PHE A 89 6.73 21.56 -21.18
CA PHE A 89 7.55 21.98 -20.04
C PHE A 89 7.31 21.11 -18.81
N GLY A 90 6.04 20.81 -18.49
CA GLY A 90 5.68 19.91 -17.38
C GLY A 90 6.26 18.51 -17.56
N LYS A 91 6.16 17.96 -18.78
CA LYS A 91 6.73 16.66 -19.14
C LYS A 91 8.24 16.65 -18.99
N LYS A 92 8.92 17.68 -19.53
CA LYS A 92 10.38 17.79 -19.45
C LYS A 92 10.88 17.92 -18.00
N VAL A 93 10.13 18.60 -17.14
CA VAL A 93 10.46 18.71 -15.71
C VAL A 93 10.44 17.33 -15.04
N LEU A 94 9.45 16.49 -15.35
CA LEU A 94 9.37 15.14 -14.81
C LEU A 94 10.49 14.25 -15.37
N GLU A 95 10.69 14.25 -16.68
CA GLU A 95 11.77 13.52 -17.36
C GLU A 95 13.15 13.86 -16.79
N VAL A 96 13.47 15.15 -16.65
CA VAL A 96 14.73 15.60 -16.05
C VAL A 96 14.85 15.16 -14.60
N TYR A 97 13.75 15.14 -13.84
CA TYR A 97 13.76 14.65 -12.48
C TYR A 97 14.03 13.14 -12.42
N GLU A 98 13.47 12.34 -13.32
CA GLU A 98 13.68 10.89 -13.35
C GLU A 98 15.09 10.51 -13.80
N GLU A 99 15.66 11.24 -14.77
CA GLU A 99 16.97 10.95 -15.33
C GLU A 99 18.15 11.49 -14.50
N VAL A 100 17.96 12.54 -13.71
CA VAL A 100 19.07 13.18 -13.00
C VAL A 100 19.42 12.42 -11.71
N GLU A 101 20.68 12.04 -11.56
CA GLU A 101 21.22 11.54 -10.30
C GLU A 101 21.67 12.74 -9.43
N PRO A 102 21.07 12.96 -8.24
CA PRO A 102 21.55 13.97 -7.31
C PRO A 102 23.02 13.71 -6.93
N TYR A 103 23.75 14.78 -6.60
CA TYR A 103 25.08 14.61 -6.00
C TYR A 103 24.91 14.29 -4.51
N PHE A 104 25.00 13.00 -4.16
CA PHE A 104 24.69 12.53 -2.81
C PHE A 104 25.77 12.94 -1.80
N TYR A 105 25.46 13.95 -0.99
CA TYR A 105 26.37 14.50 0.01
C TYR A 105 25.62 14.97 1.25
N VAL A 106 25.63 14.17 2.31
CA VAL A 106 24.97 14.50 3.59
C VAL A 106 26.01 15.02 4.58
N ASN A 107 26.18 16.35 4.58
CA ASN A 107 27.11 17.05 5.47
C ASN A 107 26.64 17.03 6.95
N LYS A 108 27.51 17.45 7.88
CA LYS A 108 27.21 17.44 9.31
C LYS A 108 25.94 18.24 9.70
N PRO A 109 25.72 19.50 9.24
CA PRO A 109 24.46 20.20 9.50
C PRO A 109 23.22 19.43 9.05
N LEU A 110 23.27 18.77 7.89
CA LEU A 110 22.17 17.97 7.38
C LEU A 110 21.97 16.68 8.20
N GLN A 111 23.05 16.02 8.63
CA GLN A 111 22.97 14.87 9.53
C GLN A 111 22.30 15.24 10.86
N GLU A 112 22.66 16.38 11.45
CA GLU A 112 22.05 16.88 12.69
C GLU A 112 20.56 17.21 12.52
N PHE A 113 20.19 17.77 11.37
CA PHE A 113 18.80 18.01 10.97
C PHE A 113 18.02 16.70 10.84
N LEU A 114 18.53 15.72 10.09
CA LEU A 114 17.86 14.43 9.86
C LEU A 114 17.68 13.64 11.16
N LYS A 115 18.67 13.64 12.07
CA LYS A 115 18.57 13.00 13.40
C LYS A 115 17.38 13.52 14.22
N LYS A 116 17.15 14.84 14.18
CA LYS A 116 16.09 15.51 14.95
C LYS A 116 14.73 15.49 14.25
N THR A 117 14.72 15.34 12.93
CA THR A 117 13.50 15.36 12.13
C THR A 117 12.65 14.13 12.42
N LEU A 118 11.34 14.33 12.62
CA LEU A 118 10.40 13.21 12.69
C LEU A 118 10.30 12.54 11.31
N VAL A 119 10.29 11.21 11.27
CA VAL A 119 10.15 10.42 10.02
C VAL A 119 8.92 10.84 9.23
N GLY A 120 7.83 11.16 9.94
CA GLY A 120 6.57 11.50 9.34
C GLY A 120 5.74 10.28 8.91
N PRO A 121 4.56 10.50 8.32
CA PRO A 121 4.06 11.81 7.97
C PRO A 121 3.78 12.71 9.19
N ALA A 122 4.21 13.97 9.09
CA ALA A 122 4.08 14.96 10.14
C ALA A 122 3.68 16.33 9.56
N PRO A 123 3.03 17.21 10.33
CA PRO A 123 2.69 18.56 9.87
C PRO A 123 3.96 19.35 9.52
N LYS A 124 3.92 20.14 8.44
CA LYS A 124 5.05 21.00 8.03
C LYS A 124 5.54 21.95 9.14
N ARG A 125 4.67 22.31 10.09
CA ARG A 125 5.02 23.18 11.22
C ARG A 125 6.10 22.58 12.13
N GLU A 126 6.28 21.26 12.13
CA GLU A 126 7.32 20.59 12.92
C GLU A 126 8.73 20.84 12.33
N LEU A 127 8.82 21.43 11.13
CA LEU A 127 10.08 21.85 10.50
C LEU A 127 10.38 23.37 10.68
N LEU A 128 9.60 24.11 11.47
CA LEU A 128 9.73 25.57 11.56
C LEU A 128 11.07 26.06 12.13
N GLU A 129 11.71 25.26 12.98
CA GLU A 129 13.02 25.58 13.56
C GLU A 129 14.18 25.23 12.61
N ALA A 130 13.91 24.53 11.52
CA ALA A 130 14.91 24.13 10.55
C ALA A 130 15.28 25.30 9.63
N ASP A 131 16.56 25.34 9.26
CA ASP A 131 17.01 26.30 8.26
C ASP A 131 16.39 25.99 6.89
N LYS A 132 16.01 27.03 6.16
CA LYS A 132 15.38 26.89 4.83
C LYS A 132 16.29 26.13 3.87
N PHE A 133 17.60 26.31 3.96
CA PHE A 133 18.53 25.57 3.11
C PHE A 133 18.57 24.09 3.42
N GLN A 134 18.48 23.67 4.70
CA GLN A 134 18.42 22.25 5.07
C GLN A 134 17.18 21.56 4.49
N ILE A 135 16.02 22.24 4.49
CA ILE A 135 14.80 21.70 3.88
C ILE A 135 14.96 21.56 2.36
N LEU A 136 15.54 22.58 1.71
CA LEU A 136 15.76 22.57 0.26
C LEU A 136 16.80 21.52 -0.16
N GLU A 137 17.88 21.38 0.59
CA GLU A 137 18.92 20.35 0.44
C GLU A 137 18.33 18.95 0.63
N SER A 138 17.48 18.75 1.66
CA SER A 138 16.80 17.47 1.87
C SER A 138 15.87 17.09 0.73
N GLU A 139 15.09 18.03 0.18
CA GLU A 139 14.27 17.76 -1.00
C GLU A 139 15.11 17.56 -2.27
N ALA A 140 16.25 18.27 -2.40
CA ALA A 140 17.17 18.12 -3.53
C ALA A 140 17.81 16.72 -3.58
N LEU A 141 18.22 16.21 -2.43
CA LEU A 141 18.75 14.86 -2.24
C LEU A 141 17.64 13.80 -2.14
N ARG A 142 16.38 14.19 -2.33
CA ARG A 142 15.21 13.32 -2.28
C ARG A 142 15.05 12.57 -0.95
N LEU A 143 15.51 13.16 0.15
CA LEU A 143 15.41 12.64 1.52
C LEU A 143 14.09 13.04 2.20
N LEU A 144 13.43 14.06 1.67
CA LEU A 144 12.23 14.69 2.24
C LEU A 144 11.22 14.95 1.13
N SER A 145 9.95 14.71 1.40
CA SER A 145 8.85 15.00 0.48
C SER A 145 7.67 15.69 1.19
N PHE A 146 6.97 16.55 0.46
CA PHE A 146 5.79 17.30 0.91
C PHE A 146 4.52 16.85 0.19
N SER A 147 3.40 16.86 0.91
CA SER A 147 2.10 16.42 0.39
C SER A 147 1.60 17.29 -0.77
N ALA A 148 1.03 16.66 -1.79
CA ALA A 148 0.25 17.36 -2.78
C ALA A 148 -1.19 17.63 -2.25
N PRO A 149 -1.87 18.72 -2.64
CA PRO A 149 -1.33 19.81 -3.45
C PRO A 149 -0.62 20.93 -2.66
N ASP A 150 -0.87 21.03 -1.36
CA ASP A 150 -0.56 22.24 -0.59
C ASP A 150 0.75 22.18 0.21
N GLY A 151 1.30 21.00 0.44
CA GLY A 151 2.53 20.80 1.21
C GLY A 151 2.35 21.04 2.71
N ASN A 152 1.14 20.75 3.23
CA ASN A 152 0.80 20.92 4.65
C ASN A 152 1.45 19.84 5.53
N TYR A 153 1.77 18.69 4.94
CA TYR A 153 2.43 17.57 5.59
C TYR A 153 3.73 17.25 4.87
N TYR A 154 4.67 16.66 5.60
CA TYR A 154 5.91 16.14 5.06
C TYR A 154 6.14 14.71 5.54
N THR A 155 7.00 13.98 4.84
CA THR A 155 7.57 12.71 5.29
C THR A 155 9.03 12.64 4.83
N LEU A 156 9.89 12.02 5.62
CA LEU A 156 11.17 11.54 5.10
C LEU A 156 10.86 10.47 4.06
N SER A 157 11.52 10.53 2.92
CA SER A 157 11.43 9.49 1.89
C SER A 157 12.01 8.18 2.42
N GLY A 158 11.85 7.08 1.70
CA GLY A 158 12.49 5.82 2.09
C GLY A 158 14.01 5.94 2.21
N VAL A 159 14.69 6.70 1.35
CA VAL A 159 16.12 7.00 1.49
C VAL A 159 16.36 7.84 2.75
N GLY A 160 15.60 8.91 2.96
CA GLY A 160 15.75 9.77 4.15
C GLY A 160 15.53 9.04 5.47
N GLN A 161 14.57 8.11 5.49
CA GLN A 161 14.29 7.16 6.57
C GLN A 161 15.52 6.29 6.88
N GLN A 162 16.06 5.61 5.87
CA GLN A 162 17.23 4.74 6.07
C GLN A 162 18.48 5.53 6.49
N ILE A 163 18.73 6.71 5.91
CA ILE A 163 19.83 7.59 6.35
C ILE A 163 19.65 8.01 7.81
N ARG A 164 18.44 8.41 8.20
CA ARG A 164 18.15 8.78 9.58
C ARG A 164 18.40 7.61 10.54
N ALA A 165 17.95 6.40 10.21
CA ALA A 165 18.22 5.22 11.03
C ALA A 165 19.71 4.89 11.13
N ALA A 166 20.45 4.95 10.01
CA ALA A 166 21.90 4.81 10.04
C ALA A 166 22.51 5.82 11.02
N LEU A 167 22.13 7.09 10.91
CA LEU A 167 22.61 8.17 11.77
C LEU A 167 22.30 7.95 13.27
N LEU A 168 21.18 7.31 13.61
CA LEU A 168 20.83 6.98 14.99
C LEU A 168 21.61 5.79 15.56
N LYS A 169 22.05 4.86 14.71
CA LYS A 169 22.79 3.65 15.11
C LYS A 169 24.32 3.81 15.01
N GLY A 170 24.81 4.71 14.17
CA GLY A 170 26.23 4.91 13.88
C GLY A 170 26.86 6.15 14.54
N ALA A 171 28.18 6.22 14.48
CA ALA A 171 29.01 7.28 15.07
C ALA A 171 29.52 8.28 14.01
N PHE A 172 28.62 8.80 13.18
CA PHE A 172 28.98 9.67 12.05
C PHE A 172 29.62 10.99 12.49
N PHE A 173 30.81 11.26 11.96
CA PHE A 173 31.54 12.53 12.11
C PHE A 173 32.05 13.08 10.78
N LYS A 174 31.98 12.30 9.70
CA LYS A 174 32.26 12.70 8.32
C LYS A 174 30.96 12.73 7.50
N PRO A 175 30.93 13.45 6.36
CA PRO A 175 29.79 13.41 5.44
C PRO A 175 29.52 11.99 4.95
N ILE A 176 28.23 11.67 4.73
CA ILE A 176 27.85 10.44 4.03
C ILE A 176 27.85 10.78 2.54
N THR A 177 28.66 10.06 1.77
CA THR A 177 28.82 10.23 0.32
C THR A 177 28.31 9.01 -0.43
N GLN A 178 28.17 9.13 -1.74
CA GLN A 178 27.82 8.01 -2.61
C GLN A 178 28.79 6.80 -2.47
N GLU A 179 30.08 7.07 -2.24
CA GLU A 179 31.14 6.06 -2.07
C GLU A 179 30.84 5.10 -0.91
N TYR A 180 30.08 5.53 0.11
CA TYR A 180 29.71 4.68 1.24
C TYR A 180 28.78 3.55 0.78
N PHE A 181 27.86 3.84 -0.15
CA PHE A 181 26.96 2.83 -0.70
C PHE A 181 27.72 1.85 -1.58
N GLU A 182 28.58 2.37 -2.46
CA GLU A 182 29.41 1.56 -3.37
C GLU A 182 30.31 0.59 -2.60
N ALA A 183 30.95 1.06 -1.52
CA ALA A 183 31.77 0.23 -0.64
C ALA A 183 30.95 -0.88 0.05
N LEU A 184 29.74 -0.58 0.52
CA LEU A 184 28.87 -1.58 1.13
C LEU A 184 28.39 -2.63 0.12
N PHE A 185 28.09 -2.24 -1.13
CA PHE A 185 27.75 -3.19 -2.19
C PHE A 185 28.92 -4.10 -2.56
N GLN A 186 30.15 -3.57 -2.55
CA GLN A 186 31.36 -4.39 -2.75
C GLN A 186 31.45 -5.50 -1.70
N LEU A 187 31.27 -5.16 -0.41
CA LEU A 187 31.30 -6.13 0.69
C LEU A 187 30.21 -7.20 0.55
N VAL A 188 28.97 -6.81 0.22
CA VAL A 188 27.87 -7.77 -0.02
C VAL A 188 28.18 -8.68 -1.22
N GLY A 189 28.85 -8.13 -2.24
CA GLY A 189 29.35 -8.89 -3.39
C GLY A 189 30.54 -9.81 -3.09
N GLY A 190 31.04 -9.83 -1.86
CA GLY A 190 32.20 -10.63 -1.44
C GLY A 190 33.56 -10.04 -1.81
N ASN A 191 33.61 -8.77 -2.20
CA ASN A 191 34.84 -8.04 -2.50
C ASN A 191 35.28 -7.21 -1.27
N ASP A 192 36.58 -6.93 -1.16
CA ASP A 192 37.09 -5.99 -0.16
C ASP A 192 37.02 -4.55 -0.69
N ILE A 193 37.05 -3.57 0.22
CA ILE A 193 37.04 -2.14 -0.11
C ILE A 193 38.47 -1.72 -0.50
N GLU A 194 38.66 -1.27 -1.74
CA GLU A 194 39.99 -0.89 -2.26
C GLU A 194 40.57 0.39 -1.62
N ASP A 195 39.71 1.36 -1.32
CA ASP A 195 40.11 2.60 -0.65
C ASP A 195 40.25 2.38 0.86
N GLU A 196 41.49 2.24 1.31
CA GLU A 196 41.80 2.05 2.73
C GLU A 196 41.36 3.22 3.61
N GLN A 197 41.40 4.46 3.11
CA GLN A 197 40.95 5.61 3.90
C GLN A 197 39.43 5.56 4.09
N LEU A 198 38.69 5.20 3.04
CA LEU A 198 37.24 4.98 3.11
C LEU A 198 36.91 3.82 4.06
N LYS A 199 37.63 2.69 3.97
CA LYS A 199 37.46 1.55 4.89
C LYS A 199 37.66 1.95 6.35
N GLN A 200 38.73 2.68 6.65
CA GLN A 200 38.98 3.20 8.01
C GLN A 200 37.88 4.16 8.48
N ASP A 201 37.33 4.98 7.58
CA ASP A 201 36.23 5.90 7.89
C ASP A 201 34.92 5.16 8.20
N LEU A 202 34.62 4.08 7.48
CA LEU A 202 33.45 3.24 7.73
C LEU A 202 33.56 2.49 9.06
N ILE A 203 34.75 1.97 9.39
CA ILE A 203 35.04 1.36 10.71
C ILE A 203 34.86 2.39 11.81
N ALA A 204 35.47 3.58 11.68
CA ALA A 204 35.42 4.62 12.71
C ALA A 204 34.01 5.15 12.98
N GLN A 205 33.11 5.08 11.99
CA GLN A 205 31.71 5.51 12.12
C GLN A 205 30.76 4.37 12.49
N ALA A 206 31.28 3.18 12.83
CA ALA A 206 30.52 1.99 13.19
C ALA A 206 29.54 1.54 12.09
N VAL A 207 29.95 1.71 10.83
CA VAL A 207 29.23 1.21 9.65
C VAL A 207 29.58 -0.26 9.39
N ILE A 208 30.85 -0.60 9.57
CA ILE A 208 31.40 -1.97 9.53
C ILE A 208 32.32 -2.22 10.74
N ASP A 209 32.60 -3.48 11.05
CA ASP A 209 33.65 -3.84 12.01
C ASP A 209 35.04 -3.97 11.35
N ALA A 210 36.06 -4.31 12.15
CA ALA A 210 37.44 -4.43 11.69
C ALA A 210 37.63 -5.61 10.71
N GLU A 211 36.76 -6.61 10.77
CA GLU A 211 36.73 -7.78 9.91
C GLU A 211 35.95 -7.54 8.61
N GLY A 212 35.29 -6.38 8.46
CA GLY A 212 34.49 -6.03 7.30
C GLY A 212 33.04 -6.50 7.35
N ASN A 213 32.56 -6.97 8.51
CA ASN A 213 31.14 -7.30 8.67
C ASN A 213 30.32 -6.02 8.78
N ILE A 214 29.17 -6.01 8.11
CA ILE A 214 28.25 -4.87 8.13
C ILE A 214 27.56 -4.79 9.49
N LEU A 215 27.63 -3.61 10.12
CA LEU A 215 26.96 -3.32 11.39
C LEU A 215 25.58 -2.68 11.14
N PRO A 216 24.71 -2.54 12.16
CA PRO A 216 23.35 -2.03 11.95
C PRO A 216 23.25 -0.67 11.24
N ALA A 217 24.22 0.24 11.44
CA ALA A 217 24.26 1.50 10.69
C ALA A 217 24.57 1.27 9.19
N GLY A 218 25.46 0.32 8.89
CA GLY A 218 25.75 -0.11 7.53
C GLY A 218 24.62 -0.87 6.85
N GLU A 219 23.82 -1.65 7.58
CA GLU A 219 22.62 -2.29 7.03
C GLU A 219 21.63 -1.24 6.51
N HIS A 220 21.45 -0.14 7.26
CA HIS A 220 20.60 0.96 6.84
C HIS A 220 21.21 1.77 5.70
N LEU A 221 22.53 2.02 5.68
CA LEU A 221 23.17 2.68 4.54
C LEU A 221 23.11 1.83 3.27
N LEU A 222 23.28 0.51 3.37
CA LEU A 222 23.14 -0.42 2.26
C LEU A 222 21.73 -0.33 1.66
N ARG A 223 20.70 -0.33 2.52
CA ARG A 223 19.30 -0.12 2.08
C ARG A 223 19.11 1.27 1.48
N ALA A 224 19.64 2.32 2.10
CA ALA A 224 19.55 3.67 1.55
C ALA A 224 20.15 3.73 0.13
N GLY A 225 21.30 3.09 -0.08
CA GLY A 225 21.94 2.96 -1.39
C GLY A 225 21.08 2.19 -2.38
N ASP A 226 20.49 1.06 -1.98
CA ASP A 226 19.63 0.24 -2.85
C ASP A 226 18.44 1.05 -3.37
N LEU A 227 17.78 1.75 -2.45
CA LEU A 227 16.64 2.63 -2.73
C LEU A 227 17.03 3.85 -3.56
N TYR A 228 18.26 4.33 -3.38
CA TYR A 228 18.80 5.48 -4.10
C TYR A 228 19.11 5.15 -5.56
N PHE A 229 19.77 4.01 -5.83
CA PHE A 229 20.21 3.63 -7.18
C PHE A 229 19.16 2.87 -7.98
N HIS A 230 18.39 1.98 -7.34
CA HIS A 230 17.43 1.13 -8.05
C HIS A 230 16.01 1.70 -8.05
N GLY A 231 15.75 2.76 -7.28
CA GLY A 231 14.39 3.28 -7.07
C GLY A 231 13.56 2.38 -6.16
N PHE A 232 12.41 2.87 -5.68
CA PHE A 232 11.53 2.12 -4.77
C PHE A 232 10.41 1.37 -5.49
N TYR A 233 9.98 0.26 -4.86
CA TYR A 233 8.79 -0.55 -5.14
C TYR A 233 7.56 0.26 -5.58
N ASP A 234 6.90 -0.19 -6.66
CA ASP A 234 5.87 0.52 -7.42
C ASP A 234 4.62 0.94 -6.62
N ASP A 235 4.29 0.22 -5.55
CA ASP A 235 2.99 0.34 -4.85
C ASP A 235 3.12 0.50 -3.32
N ALA A 236 2.50 1.56 -2.77
CA ALA A 236 2.34 1.73 -1.32
C ALA A 236 1.29 0.78 -0.77
N MET A 237 1.72 -0.26 -0.06
CA MET A 237 0.83 -1.28 0.47
C MET A 237 0.00 -0.78 1.65
N SER A 238 -1.13 -1.44 1.85
CA SER A 238 -2.13 -1.10 2.84
C SER A 238 -2.78 -2.37 3.41
N ILE A 239 -3.48 -2.21 4.53
CA ILE A 239 -4.40 -3.20 5.09
C ILE A 239 -5.65 -2.45 5.55
N ASP A 240 -6.81 -3.11 5.45
CA ASP A 240 -8.09 -2.57 5.87
C ASP A 240 -8.75 -3.57 6.81
N ILE A 241 -9.04 -3.14 8.04
CA ILE A 241 -9.75 -3.93 9.05
C ILE A 241 -10.97 -3.13 9.50
N ASP A 242 -12.15 -3.55 9.05
CA ASP A 242 -13.41 -2.94 9.44
C ASP A 242 -14.00 -3.52 10.75
N GLU A 243 -15.09 -2.94 11.23
CA GLU A 243 -15.77 -3.37 12.46
C GLU A 243 -16.25 -4.83 12.37
N VAL A 244 -16.65 -5.29 11.18
CA VAL A 244 -17.18 -6.63 10.94
C VAL A 244 -16.04 -7.65 10.94
N GLU A 245 -14.95 -7.36 10.22
CA GLU A 245 -13.73 -8.17 10.19
C GLU A 245 -13.14 -8.31 11.59
N PHE A 246 -12.99 -7.22 12.34
CA PHE A 246 -12.51 -7.30 13.72
C PHE A 246 -13.47 -8.10 14.62
N GLY A 247 -14.78 -7.91 14.46
CA GLY A 247 -15.79 -8.66 15.22
C GLY A 247 -15.78 -10.17 14.95
N VAL A 248 -15.53 -10.56 13.69
CA VAL A 248 -15.35 -11.98 13.31
C VAL A 248 -14.04 -12.52 13.89
N LEU A 249 -12.93 -11.79 13.78
CA LEU A 249 -11.63 -12.17 14.36
C LEU A 249 -11.75 -12.39 15.88
N ALA A 250 -12.35 -11.45 16.60
CA ALA A 250 -12.59 -11.56 18.04
C ALA A 250 -13.47 -12.76 18.40
N THR A 251 -14.50 -13.06 17.59
CA THR A 251 -15.36 -14.23 17.82
C THR A 251 -14.60 -15.54 17.61
N ILE A 252 -13.72 -15.62 16.62
CA ILE A 252 -12.84 -16.79 16.41
C ILE A 252 -11.92 -16.95 17.62
N LYS A 253 -11.29 -15.86 18.09
CA LYS A 253 -10.41 -15.88 19.28
C LYS A 253 -11.12 -16.40 20.52
N GLU A 254 -12.32 -15.89 20.81
CA GLU A 254 -13.12 -16.37 21.95
C GLU A 254 -13.44 -17.87 21.86
N ILE A 255 -13.76 -18.38 20.66
CA ILE A 255 -14.01 -19.81 20.47
C ILE A 255 -12.71 -20.61 20.62
N ASN A 256 -11.58 -20.15 20.06
CA ASN A 256 -10.27 -20.79 20.23
C ASN A 256 -9.83 -20.83 21.71
N ASP A 257 -10.13 -19.79 22.49
CA ASP A 257 -9.87 -19.77 23.94
C ASP A 257 -10.72 -20.79 24.70
N LYS A 258 -11.99 -20.95 24.31
CA LYS A 258 -12.86 -22.02 24.84
C LYS A 258 -12.35 -23.39 24.41
N MET A 259 -11.84 -23.54 23.19
CA MET A 259 -11.27 -24.78 22.67
C MET A 259 -10.09 -25.28 23.53
N ALA A 260 -9.26 -24.36 24.03
CA ALA A 260 -8.16 -24.69 24.94
C ALA A 260 -8.65 -25.34 26.26
N GLN A 261 -9.90 -25.07 26.66
CA GLN A 261 -10.53 -25.64 27.85
C GLN A 261 -11.42 -26.86 27.52
N ASN A 262 -12.04 -26.85 26.35
CA ASN A 262 -12.89 -27.90 25.82
C ASN A 262 -12.59 -28.13 24.32
N PRO A 263 -11.78 -29.16 23.97
CA PRO A 263 -11.34 -29.42 22.60
C PRO A 263 -12.45 -29.62 21.56
N GLU A 264 -13.71 -29.79 21.98
CA GLU A 264 -14.86 -29.93 21.08
C GLU A 264 -15.44 -28.58 20.61
N GLU A 265 -15.06 -27.47 21.24
CA GLU A 265 -15.45 -26.11 20.87
C GLU A 265 -14.66 -25.64 19.63
N LEU A 266 -15.06 -26.13 18.46
CA LEU A 266 -14.41 -25.77 17.20
C LEU A 266 -15.02 -24.50 16.58
N ALA A 267 -14.15 -23.57 16.18
CA ALA A 267 -14.50 -22.36 15.44
C ALA A 267 -14.83 -22.68 13.97
N THR A 268 -15.86 -23.50 13.75
CA THR A 268 -16.40 -23.79 12.42
C THR A 268 -17.10 -22.54 11.86
N LYS A 269 -17.20 -22.44 10.54
CA LYS A 269 -17.87 -21.30 9.86
C LYS A 269 -19.26 -21.02 10.44
N ASP A 270 -20.08 -22.06 10.58
CA ASP A 270 -21.45 -21.94 11.08
C ASP A 270 -21.49 -21.51 12.55
N ARG A 271 -20.56 -22.02 13.38
CA ARG A 271 -20.46 -21.64 14.79
C ARG A 271 -20.07 -20.17 14.95
N ILE A 272 -19.04 -19.74 14.23
CA ILE A 272 -18.58 -18.34 14.23
C ILE A 272 -19.74 -17.44 13.80
N LYS A 273 -20.42 -17.77 12.69
CA LYS A 273 -21.56 -16.99 12.19
C LYS A 273 -22.68 -16.92 13.23
N ALA A 274 -23.04 -18.03 13.86
CA ALA A 274 -24.10 -18.07 14.87
C ALA A 274 -23.78 -17.23 16.10
N GLU A 275 -22.57 -17.33 16.66
CA GLU A 275 -22.15 -16.50 17.80
C GLU A 275 -22.09 -15.01 17.43
N PHE A 276 -21.61 -14.69 16.23
CA PHE A 276 -21.51 -13.31 15.77
C PHE A 276 -22.88 -12.68 15.50
N ILE A 277 -23.83 -13.42 14.92
CA ILE A 277 -25.23 -12.99 14.76
C ILE A 277 -25.83 -12.66 16.12
N ASP A 278 -25.69 -13.56 17.10
CA ASP A 278 -26.25 -13.36 18.43
C ASP A 278 -25.72 -12.08 19.10
N LYS A 279 -24.40 -11.84 19.03
CA LYS A 279 -23.77 -10.61 19.54
C LYS A 279 -24.30 -9.36 18.85
N LYS A 280 -24.25 -9.31 17.52
CA LYS A 280 -24.66 -8.12 16.75
C LYS A 280 -26.16 -7.85 16.86
N PHE A 281 -26.98 -8.89 16.94
CA PHE A 281 -28.41 -8.73 17.14
C PHE A 281 -28.73 -8.14 18.51
N LYS A 282 -28.05 -8.58 19.58
CA LYS A 282 -28.18 -7.99 20.92
C LYS A 282 -27.73 -6.53 20.96
N GLU A 283 -26.62 -6.19 20.30
CA GLU A 283 -26.15 -4.80 20.16
C GLU A 283 -27.21 -3.92 19.46
N ALA A 284 -27.81 -4.41 18.37
CA ALA A 284 -28.84 -3.67 17.65
C ALA A 284 -30.14 -3.50 18.46
N GLN A 285 -30.52 -4.52 19.25
CA GLN A 285 -31.64 -4.42 20.19
C GLN A 285 -31.38 -3.37 21.28
N ALA A 286 -30.19 -3.38 21.88
CA ALA A 286 -29.81 -2.40 22.90
C ALA A 286 -29.82 -0.96 22.32
N LEU A 287 -29.27 -0.77 21.11
CA LEU A 287 -29.33 0.53 20.41
C LEU A 287 -30.77 0.99 20.20
N LYS A 288 -31.68 0.09 19.84
CA LYS A 288 -33.10 0.42 19.67
C LYS A 288 -33.75 0.84 20.99
N GLU A 289 -33.44 0.14 22.08
CA GLU A 289 -33.97 0.45 23.41
C GLU A 289 -33.48 1.81 23.93
N GLU A 290 -32.19 2.09 23.74
CA GLU A 290 -31.56 3.33 24.22
C GLU A 290 -31.92 4.55 23.36
N TRP A 291 -31.91 4.41 22.03
CA TRP A 291 -32.02 5.54 21.09
C TRP A 291 -33.35 5.60 20.32
N GLY A 292 -34.34 4.74 20.61
CA GLY A 292 -35.51 4.55 19.76
C GLY A 292 -36.26 5.80 19.31
N ARG A 293 -36.34 6.86 20.13
CA ARG A 293 -36.96 8.15 19.76
C ARG A 293 -35.98 9.19 19.19
N GLN A 294 -34.68 8.97 19.39
CA GLN A 294 -33.58 9.85 18.98
C GLN A 294 -32.68 9.17 17.95
N LEU A 295 -33.21 8.19 17.20
CA LEU A 295 -32.41 7.39 16.27
C LEU A 295 -31.71 8.26 15.21
N ASN A 296 -32.35 9.36 14.83
CA ASN A 296 -31.82 10.36 13.90
C ASN A 296 -30.53 11.06 14.39
N GLU A 297 -30.20 10.98 15.68
CA GLU A 297 -28.97 11.52 16.28
C GLU A 297 -27.77 10.55 16.14
N LEU A 298 -28.02 9.27 15.82
CA LEU A 298 -26.95 8.28 15.61
C LEU A 298 -26.30 8.39 14.23
N PRO A 299 -25.06 7.87 14.04
CA PRO A 299 -24.49 7.67 12.71
C PRO A 299 -25.42 6.86 11.80
N LYS A 300 -25.50 7.23 10.51
CA LYS A 300 -26.41 6.63 9.51
C LYS A 300 -26.37 5.09 9.49
N ILE A 301 -25.19 4.51 9.67
CA ILE A 301 -25.02 3.06 9.66
C ILE A 301 -25.74 2.37 10.84
N LYS A 302 -25.68 2.97 12.04
CA LYS A 302 -26.41 2.48 13.21
C LYS A 302 -27.92 2.67 13.08
N GLN A 303 -28.35 3.75 12.41
CA GLN A 303 -29.76 3.93 12.06
C GLN A 303 -30.25 2.79 11.15
N LYS A 304 -29.47 2.44 10.11
CA LYS A 304 -29.78 1.33 9.20
C LYS A 304 -29.93 0.02 9.95
N TYR A 305 -29.05 -0.27 10.92
CA TYR A 305 -29.14 -1.50 11.73
C TYR A 305 -30.48 -1.63 12.45
N VAL A 306 -30.90 -0.58 13.15
CA VAL A 306 -32.18 -0.57 13.88
C VAL A 306 -33.36 -0.58 12.94
N GLN A 307 -33.32 0.17 11.83
CA GLN A 307 -34.41 0.20 10.85
C GLN A 307 -34.62 -1.16 10.16
N GLU A 308 -33.56 -1.87 9.81
CA GLU A 308 -33.68 -3.21 9.24
C GLU A 308 -34.16 -4.22 10.27
N LEU A 309 -33.81 -4.06 11.55
CA LEU A 309 -34.28 -4.91 12.65
C LEU A 309 -35.81 -4.93 12.73
N GLU A 310 -36.47 -3.80 12.46
CA GLU A 310 -37.93 -3.68 12.47
C GLU A 310 -38.61 -4.37 11.26
N LYS A 311 -37.87 -4.57 10.17
CA LYS A 311 -38.38 -5.12 8.92
C LYS A 311 -38.19 -6.63 8.79
N THR A 312 -37.43 -7.24 9.69
CA THR A 312 -37.03 -8.65 9.63
C THR A 312 -37.63 -9.48 10.75
N LYS A 313 -37.84 -10.77 10.48
CA LYS A 313 -38.49 -11.67 11.44
C LYS A 313 -37.51 -12.45 12.31
N THR A 314 -36.29 -12.69 11.82
CA THR A 314 -35.27 -13.47 12.50
C THR A 314 -33.95 -12.71 12.57
N ALA A 315 -33.11 -13.06 13.55
CA ALA A 315 -31.78 -12.48 13.70
C ALA A 315 -30.89 -12.76 12.49
N GLU A 316 -31.02 -13.94 11.87
CA GLU A 316 -30.26 -14.28 10.66
C GLU A 316 -30.71 -13.49 9.43
N GLU A 317 -32.03 -13.29 9.24
CA GLU A 317 -32.54 -12.47 8.13
C GLU A 317 -32.07 -11.02 8.27
N TRP A 318 -32.15 -10.48 9.49
CA TRP A 318 -31.60 -9.17 9.83
C TRP A 318 -30.13 -9.07 9.47
N PHE A 319 -29.32 -9.98 10.01
CA PHE A 319 -27.88 -9.96 9.86
C PHE A 319 -27.45 -10.00 8.39
N ASN A 320 -28.05 -10.88 7.58
CA ASN A 320 -27.71 -11.01 6.16
C ASN A 320 -28.09 -9.77 5.31
N LYS A 321 -28.96 -8.88 5.80
CA LYS A 321 -29.29 -7.60 5.13
C LYS A 321 -28.30 -6.48 5.46
N VAL A 322 -27.66 -6.54 6.62
CA VAL A 322 -26.79 -5.46 7.11
C VAL A 322 -25.30 -5.80 7.04
N TYR A 323 -24.92 -7.07 7.11
CA TYR A 323 -23.54 -7.52 7.15
C TYR A 323 -23.23 -8.54 6.06
N ASP A 324 -21.97 -8.57 5.65
CA ASP A 324 -21.41 -9.58 4.75
C ASP A 324 -20.35 -10.42 5.47
N PHE A 325 -20.82 -11.42 6.24
CA PHE A 325 -19.94 -12.29 7.03
C PHE A 325 -18.91 -13.05 6.18
N ASP A 326 -19.32 -13.56 5.03
CA ASP A 326 -18.42 -14.30 4.15
C ASP A 326 -17.30 -13.40 3.61
N ALA A 327 -17.62 -12.15 3.24
CA ALA A 327 -16.60 -11.18 2.83
C ALA A 327 -15.59 -10.91 3.95
N ALA A 328 -16.06 -10.75 5.19
CA ALA A 328 -15.19 -10.55 6.36
C ALA A 328 -14.30 -11.76 6.62
N LEU A 329 -14.86 -12.97 6.62
CA LEU A 329 -14.10 -14.21 6.83
C LEU A 329 -13.04 -14.42 5.72
N PHE A 330 -13.41 -14.18 4.46
CA PHE A 330 -12.46 -14.24 3.34
C PHE A 330 -11.44 -13.10 3.38
N GLY A 331 -11.79 -11.93 3.92
CA GLY A 331 -10.87 -10.81 4.15
C GLY A 331 -9.79 -11.20 5.15
N LEU A 332 -10.19 -11.69 6.33
CA LEU A 332 -9.26 -12.14 7.37
C LEU A 332 -8.35 -13.26 6.89
N HIS A 333 -8.89 -14.26 6.17
CA HIS A 333 -8.06 -15.33 5.60
C HIS A 333 -7.15 -14.79 4.48
N GLY A 334 -7.64 -13.86 3.66
CA GLY A 334 -6.86 -13.21 2.60
C GLY A 334 -5.68 -12.39 3.14
N PHE A 335 -5.83 -11.76 4.30
CA PHE A 335 -4.75 -11.08 5.02
C PHE A 335 -3.92 -12.00 5.91
N GLN A 336 -4.14 -13.32 5.83
CA GLN A 336 -3.46 -14.33 6.65
C GLN A 336 -3.57 -14.09 8.16
N LEU A 337 -4.64 -13.45 8.62
CA LEU A 337 -4.92 -13.24 10.05
C LEU A 337 -5.59 -14.47 10.68
N ILE A 338 -6.19 -15.31 9.86
CA ILE A 338 -6.73 -16.61 10.25
C ILE A 338 -6.31 -17.66 9.24
N THR A 339 -6.21 -18.91 9.70
CA THR A 339 -5.90 -20.06 8.85
C THR A 339 -6.85 -21.21 9.14
N PRO A 340 -7.24 -22.01 8.14
CA PRO A 340 -8.06 -23.18 8.37
C PRO A 340 -7.25 -24.36 8.91
N GLU A 341 -7.86 -25.14 9.79
CA GLU A 341 -7.37 -26.40 10.34
C GLU A 341 -8.43 -27.49 10.23
N ILE A 342 -8.02 -28.77 10.31
CA ILE A 342 -8.94 -29.92 10.32
C ILE A 342 -8.84 -30.68 11.63
N LYS A 343 -9.99 -30.98 12.24
CA LYS A 343 -10.13 -31.98 13.30
C LYS A 343 -11.35 -32.85 12.98
N GLU A 344 -11.18 -34.18 12.98
CA GLU A 344 -12.27 -35.15 12.74
C GLU A 344 -13.11 -34.83 11.49
N ASP A 345 -12.44 -34.57 10.36
CA ASP A 345 -13.05 -34.19 9.08
C ASP A 345 -13.87 -32.88 9.08
N LYS A 346 -13.80 -32.10 10.18
CA LYS A 346 -14.40 -30.76 10.26
C LYS A 346 -13.33 -29.69 10.16
N MET A 347 -13.57 -28.77 9.24
CA MET A 347 -12.76 -27.58 9.07
C MET A 347 -13.16 -26.52 10.11
N TYR A 348 -12.18 -25.91 10.75
CA TYR A 348 -12.35 -24.79 11.67
C TYR A 348 -11.23 -23.76 11.47
N TYR A 349 -11.42 -22.54 11.97
CA TYR A 349 -10.43 -21.47 11.85
C TYR A 349 -9.68 -21.24 13.15
N VAL A 350 -8.40 -20.92 13.04
CA VAL A 350 -7.56 -20.45 14.14
C VAL A 350 -6.92 -19.11 13.76
N LEU A 351 -6.66 -18.27 14.76
CA LEU A 351 -5.85 -17.07 14.54
C LEU A 351 -4.40 -17.46 14.21
N THR A 352 -3.80 -16.72 13.31
CA THR A 352 -2.35 -16.75 13.08
C THR A 352 -1.64 -15.84 14.10
N GLU A 353 -0.31 -15.83 14.11
CA GLU A 353 0.46 -14.90 14.95
C GLU A 353 0.08 -13.44 14.68
N ASP A 354 -0.03 -13.06 13.40
CA ASP A 354 -0.48 -11.72 13.01
C ASP A 354 -1.93 -11.47 13.44
N GLY A 355 -2.81 -12.46 13.33
CA GLY A 355 -4.19 -12.39 13.80
C GLY A 355 -4.29 -12.09 15.29
N GLU A 356 -3.46 -12.76 16.10
CA GLU A 356 -3.35 -12.52 17.55
C GLU A 356 -2.85 -11.10 17.84
N GLN A 357 -1.82 -10.64 17.12
CA GLN A 357 -1.29 -9.28 17.29
C GLN A 357 -2.33 -8.21 16.91
N VAL A 358 -3.12 -8.41 15.84
CA VAL A 358 -4.23 -7.52 15.47
C VAL A 358 -5.29 -7.50 16.57
N TYR A 359 -5.68 -8.67 17.08
CA TYR A 359 -6.64 -8.77 18.17
C TYR A 359 -6.17 -8.01 19.41
N ASP A 360 -4.95 -8.28 19.87
CA ASP A 360 -4.36 -7.65 21.05
C ASP A 360 -4.20 -6.13 20.90
N THR A 361 -3.91 -5.64 19.69
CA THR A 361 -3.78 -4.21 19.40
C THR A 361 -5.12 -3.46 19.46
N LEU A 362 -6.23 -4.15 19.18
CA LEU A 362 -7.55 -3.51 19.03
C LEU A 362 -8.54 -3.86 20.16
N LYS A 363 -8.33 -4.93 20.94
CA LYS A 363 -9.28 -5.43 21.95
C LYS A 363 -9.74 -4.37 22.97
N ASP A 364 -8.84 -3.50 23.44
CA ASP A 364 -9.15 -2.51 24.47
C ASP A 364 -9.83 -1.25 23.91
N ASN A 365 -9.67 -1.00 22.61
CA ASN A 365 -10.30 0.12 21.90
C ASN A 365 -10.64 -0.28 20.46
N PRO A 366 -11.69 -1.10 20.27
CA PRO A 366 -12.12 -1.57 18.95
C PRO A 366 -12.45 -0.40 18.04
N ARG A 367 -11.86 -0.41 16.84
CA ARG A 367 -12.03 0.63 15.82
C ARG A 367 -11.62 0.11 14.46
N GLU A 368 -12.10 0.77 13.42
CA GLU A 368 -11.68 0.53 12.06
C GLU A 368 -10.24 0.99 11.85
N ILE A 369 -9.51 0.25 11.02
CA ILE A 369 -8.20 0.61 10.49
C ILE A 369 -8.36 0.71 8.97
N PRO A 370 -8.70 1.90 8.44
CA PRO A 370 -8.92 2.06 7.01
C PRO A 370 -7.65 1.91 6.18
N ALA A 371 -7.78 1.43 4.95
CA ALA A 371 -6.68 1.33 3.99
C ALA A 371 -5.87 2.64 3.88
N GLU A 372 -6.54 3.77 3.69
CA GLU A 372 -5.90 5.08 3.56
C GLU A 372 -5.16 5.53 4.82
N ALA A 373 -5.59 5.08 6.01
CA ALA A 373 -4.94 5.41 7.27
C ALA A 373 -3.58 4.73 7.41
N VAL A 374 -3.45 3.51 6.87
CA VAL A 374 -2.18 2.78 6.80
C VAL A 374 -1.34 3.31 5.65
N LYS A 375 -1.95 3.53 4.49
CA LYS A 375 -1.29 4.09 3.31
C LYS A 375 -0.69 5.47 3.55
N ALA A 376 -1.30 6.25 4.43
CA ALA A 376 -0.74 7.52 4.88
C ALA A 376 0.72 7.38 5.38
N ILE A 377 1.04 6.25 5.99
CA ILE A 377 2.36 5.94 6.54
C ILE A 377 3.25 5.29 5.45
N THR A 378 2.71 4.30 4.72
CA THR A 378 3.51 3.51 3.76
C THR A 378 3.90 4.30 2.51
N ILE A 379 3.08 5.27 2.06
CA ILE A 379 3.38 6.09 0.89
C ILE A 379 4.65 6.94 1.05
N GLY A 380 5.05 7.26 2.29
CA GLY A 380 6.25 8.07 2.56
C GLY A 380 7.56 7.37 2.21
N ARG A 381 7.51 6.10 1.80
CA ARG A 381 8.70 5.34 1.38
C ARG A 381 9.14 5.66 -0.02
N HIS A 382 8.23 6.12 -0.85
CA HIS A 382 8.62 6.58 -2.17
C HIS A 382 9.49 7.84 -2.08
N ILE A 383 10.24 8.05 -3.13
CA ILE A 383 11.25 9.11 -3.24
C ILE A 383 10.61 10.52 -3.17
N PHE A 384 9.41 10.69 -3.72
CA PHE A 384 8.77 12.01 -3.85
C PHE A 384 7.30 12.05 -3.43
N PHE A 385 6.70 10.92 -3.04
CA PHE A 385 5.34 10.93 -2.50
C PHE A 385 5.32 11.28 -1.01
N ALA A 386 4.28 11.99 -0.64
CA ALA A 386 3.86 12.23 0.72
C ALA A 386 2.33 12.11 0.73
N PRO A 387 1.75 11.68 1.86
CA PRO A 387 0.32 11.38 1.92
C PRO A 387 -0.55 12.63 1.74
N ASP A 388 -1.72 12.44 1.14
CA ASP A 388 -2.73 13.48 1.06
C ASP A 388 -3.27 13.85 2.45
N GLY A 389 -3.72 15.09 2.59
CA GLY A 389 -4.30 15.58 3.85
C GLY A 389 -5.50 14.75 4.32
N ARG A 390 -6.34 14.23 3.40
CA ARG A 390 -7.51 13.41 3.76
C ARG A 390 -7.11 12.08 4.38
N TRP A 391 -6.05 11.46 3.86
CA TRP A 391 -5.49 10.21 4.41
C TRP A 391 -4.96 10.42 5.83
N ILE A 392 -4.28 11.56 6.07
CA ILE A 392 -3.83 11.92 7.42
C ILE A 392 -5.00 12.11 8.39
N GLU A 393 -6.09 12.74 7.96
CA GLU A 393 -7.26 12.90 8.82
C GLU A 393 -7.94 11.56 9.14
N LYS A 394 -7.97 10.61 8.18
CA LYS A 394 -8.41 9.23 8.45
C LYS A 394 -7.45 8.52 9.42
N ALA A 395 -6.14 8.68 9.26
CA ALA A 395 -5.14 8.10 10.14
C ALA A 395 -5.23 8.63 11.58
N LYS A 396 -5.49 9.92 11.76
CA LYS A 396 -5.74 10.52 13.08
C LYS A 396 -6.99 9.94 13.75
N LYS A 397 -8.08 9.80 12.99
CA LYS A 397 -9.31 9.15 13.49
C LYS A 397 -9.08 7.69 13.88
N ALA A 398 -8.30 6.96 13.09
CA ALA A 398 -7.89 5.58 13.37
C ALA A 398 -6.81 5.44 14.47
N LYS A 399 -6.29 6.57 14.98
CA LYS A 399 -5.17 6.63 15.94
C LYS A 399 -3.89 5.92 15.45
N THR A 400 -3.70 5.84 14.14
CA THR A 400 -2.46 5.35 13.53
C THR A 400 -1.43 6.47 13.39
N ILE A 401 -1.88 7.73 13.38
CA ILE A 401 -1.04 8.93 13.38
C ILE A 401 -1.56 9.90 14.45
N GLU A 402 -0.64 10.51 15.19
CA GLU A 402 -0.92 11.73 15.98
C GLU A 402 -0.17 12.92 15.37
N THR A 403 1.02 13.24 15.88
CA THR A 403 1.98 14.14 15.21
C THR A 403 2.83 13.37 14.19
N ALA A 404 3.07 12.09 14.45
CA ALA A 404 3.80 11.14 13.62
C ALA A 404 3.15 9.74 13.78
N PRO A 405 3.59 8.69 13.06
CA PRO A 405 3.08 7.33 13.22
C PRO A 405 3.17 6.82 14.66
N THR A 406 2.04 6.37 15.20
CA THR A 406 1.94 5.73 16.53
C THR A 406 2.47 4.29 16.49
N PRO A 407 2.71 3.63 17.64
CA PRO A 407 3.04 2.20 17.66
C PRO A 407 2.01 1.34 16.92
N THR A 408 0.71 1.67 17.03
CA THR A 408 -0.34 1.00 16.26
C THR A 408 -0.23 1.27 14.76
N GLY A 409 0.01 2.53 14.35
CA GLY A 409 0.19 2.85 12.93
C GLY A 409 1.39 2.14 12.32
N ARG A 410 2.49 2.07 13.08
CA ARG A 410 3.71 1.33 12.74
C ARG A 410 3.46 -0.17 12.58
N PHE A 411 2.73 -0.77 13.52
CA PHE A 411 2.32 -2.17 13.46
C PHE A 411 1.53 -2.48 12.19
N PHE A 412 0.46 -1.72 11.89
CA PHE A 412 -0.35 -1.97 10.69
C PHE A 412 0.39 -1.65 9.39
N ALA A 413 1.28 -0.66 9.40
CA ALA A 413 2.13 -0.38 8.25
C ALA A 413 3.08 -1.55 7.94
N ARG A 414 3.65 -2.19 8.98
CA ARG A 414 4.42 -3.44 8.82
C ARG A 414 3.55 -4.56 8.27
N LEU A 415 2.43 -4.84 8.95
CA LEU A 415 1.48 -5.89 8.58
C LEU A 415 0.97 -5.76 7.14
N ALA A 416 0.84 -4.53 6.61
CA ALA A 416 0.43 -4.28 5.23
C ALA A 416 1.36 -4.89 4.17
N TYR A 417 2.60 -5.24 4.52
CA TYR A 417 3.57 -5.89 3.63
C TYR A 417 3.67 -7.40 3.86
N ASN A 418 2.87 -7.98 4.77
CA ASN A 418 2.79 -9.43 4.89
C ASN A 418 2.09 -10.03 3.67
N ASN A 419 2.32 -11.33 3.46
CA ASN A 419 1.74 -12.09 2.38
C ASN A 419 0.21 -11.97 2.32
N LYS A 420 -0.32 -11.82 1.11
CA LYS A 420 -1.77 -11.71 0.87
C LYS A 420 -2.25 -12.71 -0.15
N THR A 421 -3.43 -13.26 0.10
CA THR A 421 -4.12 -14.13 -0.85
C THR A 421 -5.21 -13.35 -1.58
N PRO A 422 -5.29 -13.41 -2.92
CA PRO A 422 -6.35 -12.76 -3.69
C PRO A 422 -7.76 -13.05 -3.17
N ASN A 423 -8.54 -12.00 -2.99
CA ASN A 423 -9.96 -12.06 -2.64
C ASN A 423 -10.74 -10.96 -3.37
N LEU A 424 -11.84 -11.32 -4.03
CA LEU A 424 -12.63 -10.39 -4.83
C LEU A 424 -14.11 -10.68 -4.68
N THR A 425 -14.87 -9.66 -4.32
CA THR A 425 -16.35 -9.68 -4.33
C THR A 425 -16.86 -9.25 -5.71
N LYS A 426 -18.12 -9.56 -6.02
CA LYS A 426 -18.76 -9.09 -7.26
C LYS A 426 -18.72 -7.56 -7.41
N TYR A 427 -18.87 -6.84 -6.30
CA TYR A 427 -18.86 -5.38 -6.27
C TYR A 427 -17.45 -4.83 -6.55
N GLY A 428 -16.42 -5.45 -5.96
CA GLY A 428 -15.03 -5.12 -6.29
C GLY A 428 -14.72 -5.37 -7.76
N LEU A 429 -15.21 -6.47 -8.32
CA LEU A 429 -15.07 -6.76 -9.76
C LEU A 429 -15.74 -5.69 -10.63
N GLU A 430 -16.95 -5.23 -10.27
CA GLU A 430 -17.64 -4.15 -10.98
C GLU A 430 -16.85 -2.83 -10.98
N VAL A 431 -16.23 -2.47 -9.86
CA VAL A 431 -15.36 -1.29 -9.74
C VAL A 431 -14.06 -1.46 -10.55
N MET A 432 -13.48 -2.66 -10.60
CA MET A 432 -12.24 -2.91 -11.36
C MET A 432 -12.43 -2.94 -12.89
N LYS A 433 -13.62 -3.33 -13.37
CA LYS A 433 -13.93 -3.47 -14.82
C LYS A 433 -13.61 -2.22 -15.66
N PRO A 434 -14.01 -1.00 -15.29
CA PRO A 434 -13.70 0.20 -16.07
C PRO A 434 -12.23 0.67 -16.00
N LEU A 435 -11.44 0.22 -15.02
CA LEU A 435 -10.05 0.70 -14.84
C LEU A 435 -9.14 0.32 -16.03
N PRO A 436 -8.30 1.20 -16.59
CA PRO A 436 -7.41 0.83 -17.67
C PRO A 436 -6.30 -0.14 -17.19
N TYR A 437 -5.79 -0.99 -18.08
CA TYR A 437 -4.71 -1.94 -17.75
C TYR A 437 -3.34 -1.27 -17.58
N THR A 438 -3.08 -0.16 -18.26
CA THR A 438 -1.73 0.43 -18.32
C THR A 438 -1.66 1.87 -17.81
N THR A 439 -2.81 2.50 -17.57
CA THR A 439 -2.87 3.91 -17.17
C THR A 439 -3.84 4.07 -16.02
N GLY A 440 -3.65 5.12 -15.22
CA GLY A 440 -4.57 5.49 -14.17
C GLY A 440 -5.85 6.13 -14.69
N MET A 441 -6.82 6.20 -13.78
CA MET A 441 -8.10 6.87 -13.97
C MET A 441 -8.43 7.63 -12.69
N TYR A 442 -8.82 8.91 -12.81
CA TYR A 442 -9.25 9.67 -11.65
C TYR A 442 -10.59 9.17 -11.13
N LEU A 443 -10.82 9.28 -9.82
CA LEU A 443 -12.08 8.87 -9.19
C LEU A 443 -13.30 9.48 -9.88
N GLN A 444 -13.25 10.77 -10.24
CA GLN A 444 -14.35 11.46 -10.92
C GLN A 444 -14.68 10.83 -12.28
N ASP A 445 -13.67 10.44 -13.05
CA ASP A 445 -13.86 9.76 -14.34
C ASP A 445 -14.43 8.35 -14.14
N LEU A 446 -13.95 7.63 -13.13
CA LEU A 446 -14.45 6.31 -12.76
C LEU A 446 -15.96 6.34 -12.41
N MET A 447 -16.39 7.36 -11.68
CA MET A 447 -17.81 7.53 -11.30
C MET A 447 -18.74 7.63 -12.52
N THR A 448 -18.25 8.06 -13.69
CA THR A 448 -19.08 8.12 -14.92
C THR A 448 -19.53 6.74 -15.41
N TYR A 449 -18.80 5.68 -15.05
CA TYR A 449 -19.10 4.28 -15.37
C TYR A 449 -19.93 3.58 -14.29
N LEU A 450 -19.96 4.10 -13.06
CA LEU A 450 -20.54 3.46 -11.87
C LEU A 450 -21.78 4.22 -11.37
N LYS A 451 -22.75 4.45 -12.25
CA LYS A 451 -23.93 5.30 -11.98
C LYS A 451 -24.86 4.76 -10.89
N ASP A 452 -24.81 3.45 -10.63
CA ASP A 452 -25.63 2.79 -9.61
C ASP A 452 -25.00 2.87 -8.20
N TYR A 453 -23.80 3.43 -8.09
CA TYR A 453 -23.06 3.57 -6.85
C TYR A 453 -22.93 5.04 -6.45
N THR A 454 -22.98 5.28 -5.14
CA THR A 454 -22.53 6.55 -4.57
C THR A 454 -21.00 6.62 -4.57
N GLN A 455 -20.45 7.84 -4.55
CA GLN A 455 -18.99 8.03 -4.46
C GLN A 455 -18.41 7.40 -3.18
N GLU A 456 -19.15 7.44 -2.07
CA GLU A 456 -18.74 6.83 -0.80
C GLU A 456 -18.61 5.30 -0.90
N GLU A 457 -19.59 4.64 -1.54
CA GLU A 457 -19.54 3.19 -1.79
C GLU A 457 -18.36 2.80 -2.70
N VAL A 458 -18.10 3.58 -3.76
CA VAL A 458 -16.95 3.33 -4.65
C VAL A 458 -15.63 3.52 -3.90
N ILE A 459 -15.50 4.54 -3.06
CA ILE A 459 -14.30 4.75 -2.23
C ILE A 459 -14.08 3.57 -1.31
N GLN A 460 -15.11 3.10 -0.59
CA GLN A 460 -14.98 1.94 0.31
C GLN A 460 -14.57 0.67 -0.45
N LEU A 461 -15.13 0.44 -1.63
CA LEU A 461 -14.75 -0.70 -2.48
C LEU A 461 -13.31 -0.58 -2.99
N LEU A 462 -12.88 0.62 -3.38
CA LEU A 462 -11.49 0.90 -3.76
C LEU A 462 -10.52 0.69 -2.60
N GLU A 463 -10.85 1.13 -1.39
CA GLU A 463 -10.04 0.90 -0.19
C GLU A 463 -9.85 -0.60 0.08
N LYS A 464 -10.92 -1.39 -0.03
CA LYS A 464 -10.82 -2.86 0.08
C LYS A 464 -9.97 -3.47 -1.04
N LEU A 465 -10.06 -2.96 -2.26
CA LEU A 465 -9.23 -3.44 -3.38
C LEU A 465 -7.75 -3.05 -3.20
N ASP A 466 -7.49 -1.86 -2.67
CA ASP A 466 -6.15 -1.31 -2.41
C ASP A 466 -5.45 -2.12 -1.30
N ALA A 467 -6.15 -2.36 -0.19
CA ALA A 467 -5.64 -3.20 0.90
C ALA A 467 -5.29 -4.62 0.43
N ARG A 468 -6.06 -5.17 -0.51
CA ARG A 468 -5.85 -6.49 -1.12
C ARG A 468 -4.79 -6.49 -2.23
N GLY A 469 -4.16 -5.35 -2.52
CA GLY A 469 -3.10 -5.22 -3.52
C GLY A 469 -3.59 -5.31 -4.97
N MET A 470 -4.88 -5.06 -5.23
CA MET A 470 -5.47 -5.14 -6.58
C MET A 470 -5.45 -3.80 -7.32
N VAL A 471 -5.51 -2.71 -6.57
CA VAL A 471 -5.38 -1.35 -7.11
C VAL A 471 -4.37 -0.60 -6.27
N ASN A 472 -3.81 0.46 -6.84
CA ASN A 472 -3.04 1.45 -6.13
C ASN A 472 -3.78 2.79 -6.24
N ILE A 473 -4.31 3.27 -5.12
CA ILE A 473 -4.86 4.62 -5.00
C ILE A 473 -3.71 5.58 -4.70
N LEU A 474 -3.31 6.41 -5.65
CA LEU A 474 -2.28 7.43 -5.45
C LEU A 474 -2.87 8.72 -4.87
N PRO A 475 -2.04 9.63 -4.32
CA PRO A 475 -2.49 10.97 -3.96
C PRO A 475 -3.21 11.67 -5.12
N ASN A 476 -4.13 12.58 -4.78
CA ASN A 476 -5.01 13.27 -5.73
C ASN A 476 -6.01 12.36 -6.47
N ASP A 477 -6.44 11.25 -5.85
CA ASP A 477 -7.53 10.38 -6.34
C ASP A 477 -7.29 9.71 -7.69
N LEU A 478 -6.02 9.39 -8.00
CA LEU A 478 -5.70 8.57 -9.17
C LEU A 478 -5.73 7.09 -8.78
N ILE A 479 -6.50 6.28 -9.51
CA ILE A 479 -6.60 4.83 -9.31
C ILE A 479 -5.87 4.11 -10.44
N MET A 480 -4.99 3.18 -10.10
CA MET A 480 -4.30 2.31 -11.05
C MET A 480 -4.50 0.84 -10.69
N LEU A 481 -4.46 -0.05 -11.68
CA LEU A 481 -4.33 -1.49 -11.42
C LEU A 481 -2.86 -1.81 -11.12
N THR A 482 -2.61 -2.54 -10.05
CA THR A 482 -1.32 -3.17 -9.77
C THR A 482 -1.09 -4.32 -10.76
N GLU A 483 0.13 -4.85 -10.87
CA GLU A 483 0.38 -6.06 -11.68
C GLU A 483 -0.48 -7.27 -11.26
N PRO A 484 -0.59 -7.63 -9.96
CA PRO A 484 -1.56 -8.62 -9.50
C PRO A 484 -3.01 -8.28 -9.90
N GLY A 485 -3.40 -7.01 -9.77
CA GLY A 485 -4.72 -6.52 -10.12
C GLY A 485 -5.06 -6.71 -11.60
N LYS A 486 -4.10 -6.47 -12.50
CA LYS A 486 -4.25 -6.72 -13.95
C LYS A 486 -4.50 -8.20 -14.23
N LYS A 487 -3.78 -9.09 -13.55
CA LYS A 487 -3.95 -10.55 -13.68
C LYS A 487 -5.31 -11.01 -13.17
N VAL A 488 -5.73 -10.55 -11.99
CA VAL A 488 -7.04 -10.87 -11.41
C VAL A 488 -8.17 -10.34 -12.29
N LYS A 489 -8.06 -9.10 -12.77
CA LYS A 489 -9.02 -8.52 -13.71
C LYS A 489 -9.14 -9.33 -14.99
N HIS A 490 -8.02 -9.77 -15.55
CA HIS A 490 -8.02 -10.61 -16.75
C HIS A 490 -8.69 -11.96 -16.49
N ALA A 491 -8.32 -12.63 -15.41
CA ALA A 491 -8.87 -13.93 -15.01
C ALA A 491 -10.39 -13.89 -14.79
N THR A 492 -10.91 -12.75 -14.35
CA THR A 492 -12.32 -12.56 -13.97
C THR A 492 -13.19 -11.91 -15.04
N ALA A 493 -12.62 -11.54 -16.19
CA ALA A 493 -13.31 -10.76 -17.23
C ALA A 493 -14.58 -11.44 -17.78
N GLY A 494 -14.61 -12.78 -17.81
CA GLY A 494 -15.73 -13.59 -18.33
C GLY A 494 -16.75 -14.04 -17.28
N ILE A 495 -16.59 -13.66 -16.02
CA ILE A 495 -17.44 -14.16 -14.94
C ILE A 495 -18.82 -13.48 -14.94
N SER A 496 -19.85 -14.29 -14.76
CA SER A 496 -21.24 -13.83 -14.66
C SER A 496 -21.51 -13.06 -13.37
N GLY A 497 -22.39 -12.05 -13.43
CA GLY A 497 -22.67 -11.16 -12.30
C GLY A 497 -23.41 -11.79 -11.11
N ASP A 498 -23.86 -13.04 -11.22
CA ASP A 498 -24.53 -13.80 -10.15
C ASP A 498 -23.55 -14.43 -9.14
N ILE A 499 -22.25 -14.52 -9.47
CA ILE A 499 -21.25 -15.06 -8.56
C ILE A 499 -20.85 -13.99 -7.53
N LYS A 500 -21.30 -14.14 -6.29
CA LYS A 500 -21.06 -13.15 -5.21
C LYS A 500 -19.57 -12.98 -4.86
N TYR A 501 -18.81 -14.07 -4.85
CA TYR A 501 -17.37 -14.09 -4.53
C TYR A 501 -16.61 -14.83 -5.64
N PRO A 502 -16.28 -14.14 -6.75
CA PRO A 502 -15.56 -14.76 -7.86
C PRO A 502 -14.15 -15.23 -7.51
N VAL A 503 -13.49 -14.65 -6.51
CA VAL A 503 -12.17 -15.06 -6.03
C VAL A 503 -12.19 -15.09 -4.51
N THR A 504 -11.77 -16.21 -3.92
CA THR A 504 -11.65 -16.37 -2.45
C THR A 504 -10.30 -17.03 -2.13
N PRO A 505 -9.82 -16.94 -0.89
CA PRO A 505 -8.61 -17.65 -0.50
C PRO A 505 -8.68 -19.17 -0.75
N HIS A 506 -9.84 -19.79 -0.49
CA HIS A 506 -10.08 -21.21 -0.78
C HIS A 506 -9.94 -21.57 -2.26
N VAL A 507 -10.37 -20.67 -3.15
CA VAL A 507 -10.16 -20.83 -4.60
C VAL A 507 -8.67 -20.91 -4.93
N ILE A 508 -7.85 -20.06 -4.30
CA ILE A 508 -6.40 -20.05 -4.49
C ILE A 508 -5.76 -21.32 -3.92
N ASP A 509 -6.14 -21.72 -2.71
CA ASP A 509 -5.61 -22.94 -2.06
C ASP A 509 -5.86 -24.18 -2.92
N VAL A 510 -7.10 -24.35 -3.39
CA VAL A 510 -7.47 -25.47 -4.25
C VAL A 510 -6.72 -25.43 -5.58
N LEU A 511 -6.59 -24.26 -6.21
CA LEU A 511 -5.81 -24.13 -7.45
C LEU A 511 -4.35 -24.54 -7.22
N ARG A 512 -3.70 -24.08 -6.14
CA ARG A 512 -2.32 -24.49 -5.79
C ARG A 512 -2.19 -25.98 -5.61
N ALA A 513 -3.09 -26.59 -4.84
CA ALA A 513 -3.08 -28.04 -4.63
C ALA A 513 -3.24 -28.80 -5.95
N LEU A 514 -4.10 -28.33 -6.86
CA LEU A 514 -4.26 -28.91 -8.19
C LEU A 514 -3.00 -28.77 -9.05
N LEU A 515 -2.31 -27.63 -9.00
CA LEU A 515 -1.06 -27.43 -9.73
C LEU A 515 0.05 -28.37 -9.25
N GLN A 516 0.15 -28.61 -7.95
CA GLN A 516 1.16 -29.51 -7.36
C GLN A 516 0.98 -30.98 -7.79
N VAL A 517 -0.26 -31.43 -7.99
CA VAL A 517 -0.57 -32.82 -8.37
C VAL A 517 -0.80 -32.99 -9.88
N GLY A 518 -0.84 -31.89 -10.62
CA GLY A 518 -1.13 -31.86 -12.04
C GLY A 518 0.11 -32.06 -12.92
N SER A 519 -0.10 -32.10 -14.23
CA SER A 519 0.99 -32.08 -15.20
C SER A 519 0.84 -30.89 -16.16
N LEU A 520 1.86 -30.06 -16.24
CA LEU A 520 1.86 -28.86 -17.08
C LEU A 520 1.88 -29.22 -18.57
N TYR A 521 0.93 -28.64 -19.31
CA TYR A 521 0.82 -28.75 -20.76
C TYR A 521 1.16 -27.40 -21.40
N VAL A 522 2.46 -27.18 -21.64
CA VAL A 522 3.05 -25.88 -22.01
C VAL A 522 2.39 -25.26 -23.25
N LYS A 523 2.04 -26.06 -24.26
CA LYS A 523 1.46 -25.57 -25.53
C LYS A 523 0.11 -24.89 -25.38
N GLU A 524 -0.68 -25.26 -24.37
CA GLU A 524 -2.04 -24.74 -24.16
C GLU A 524 -2.15 -23.86 -22.92
N ARG A 525 -1.04 -23.59 -22.22
CA ARG A 525 -1.03 -22.90 -20.92
C ARG A 525 -2.11 -23.45 -19.98
N LYS A 526 -2.09 -24.77 -19.79
CA LYS A 526 -3.04 -25.52 -18.95
C LYS A 526 -2.31 -26.55 -18.11
N VAL A 527 -2.91 -26.93 -16.99
CA VAL A 527 -2.43 -28.05 -16.16
C VAL A 527 -3.48 -29.14 -16.14
N ARG A 528 -3.11 -30.35 -16.57
CA ARG A 528 -4.04 -31.49 -16.61
C ARG A 528 -4.05 -32.24 -15.28
N ILE A 529 -5.24 -32.61 -14.81
CA ILE A 529 -5.48 -33.31 -13.55
C ILE A 529 -6.06 -34.70 -13.83
N LEU A 530 -5.31 -35.74 -13.50
CA LEU A 530 -5.79 -37.12 -13.60
C LEU A 530 -6.84 -37.41 -12.50
N PRO A 531 -7.80 -38.33 -12.72
CA PRO A 531 -8.86 -38.65 -11.76
C PRO A 531 -8.36 -38.94 -10.34
N ASP A 532 -7.29 -39.72 -10.20
CA ASP A 532 -6.74 -40.09 -8.89
C ASP A 532 -6.05 -38.92 -8.17
N ASN A 533 -5.67 -37.88 -8.91
CA ASN A 533 -4.96 -36.73 -8.35
C ASN A 533 -5.91 -35.73 -7.66
N TRP A 534 -7.22 -35.76 -7.93
CA TRP A 534 -8.19 -34.94 -7.19
C TRP A 534 -8.22 -35.26 -5.70
N LYS A 535 -8.20 -36.56 -5.36
CA LYS A 535 -8.10 -37.01 -3.97
C LYS A 535 -6.76 -36.67 -3.34
N LYS A 536 -5.69 -36.59 -4.13
CA LYS A 536 -4.37 -36.15 -3.64
C LYS A 536 -4.37 -34.65 -3.36
N ALA A 537 -4.98 -33.83 -4.21
CA ALA A 537 -5.13 -32.40 -3.99
C ALA A 537 -5.87 -32.12 -2.67
N LEU A 538 -6.98 -32.81 -2.40
CA LEU A 538 -7.70 -32.69 -1.13
C LEU A 538 -6.81 -33.00 0.09
N LYS A 539 -5.93 -34.02 0.00
CA LYS A 539 -5.01 -34.37 1.09
C LYS A 539 -3.93 -33.32 1.37
N LEU A 540 -3.68 -32.41 0.44
CA LEU A 540 -2.75 -31.29 0.63
C LEU A 540 -3.42 -30.10 1.31
N LEU A 541 -4.75 -30.08 1.39
CA LEU A 541 -5.53 -28.97 1.89
C LEU A 541 -5.98 -29.21 3.33
N LYS A 542 -6.02 -28.13 4.12
CA LYS A 542 -6.66 -28.10 5.44
C LYS A 542 -8.15 -27.77 5.32
N MET A 543 -8.86 -28.51 4.48
CA MET A 543 -10.25 -28.29 4.12
C MET A 543 -11.06 -29.58 4.20
N ASP A 544 -12.30 -29.49 4.65
CA ASP A 544 -13.23 -30.62 4.63
C ASP A 544 -13.75 -30.90 3.21
N MET A 545 -14.32 -32.10 2.99
CA MET A 545 -14.80 -32.53 1.69
C MET A 545 -15.94 -31.65 1.13
N ALA A 546 -16.83 -31.15 1.98
CA ALA A 546 -17.95 -30.32 1.53
C ALA A 546 -17.45 -28.97 1.02
N THR A 547 -16.59 -28.31 1.80
CA THR A 547 -15.94 -27.05 1.41
C THR A 547 -15.12 -27.22 0.12
N PHE A 548 -14.44 -28.36 -0.05
CA PHE A 548 -13.69 -28.67 -1.27
C PHE A 548 -14.59 -28.77 -2.50
N GLU A 549 -15.68 -29.55 -2.43
CA GLU A 549 -16.62 -29.71 -3.55
C GLU A 549 -17.37 -28.41 -3.91
N ASP A 550 -17.73 -27.62 -2.90
CA ASP A 550 -18.31 -26.29 -3.10
C ASP A 550 -17.33 -25.36 -3.82
N THR A 551 -16.05 -25.40 -3.43
CA THR A 551 -14.98 -24.64 -4.08
C THR A 551 -14.73 -25.12 -5.51
N LEU A 552 -14.73 -26.43 -5.77
CA LEU A 552 -14.65 -26.97 -7.14
C LEU A 552 -15.81 -26.52 -8.01
N THR A 553 -17.02 -26.46 -7.45
CA THR A 553 -18.21 -25.98 -8.16
C THR A 553 -18.06 -24.51 -8.52
N LEU A 554 -17.57 -23.68 -7.60
CA LEU A 554 -17.25 -22.28 -7.86
C LEU A 554 -16.18 -22.12 -8.94
N LEU A 555 -15.07 -22.85 -8.85
CA LEU A 555 -13.96 -22.82 -9.82
C LEU A 555 -14.45 -23.16 -11.25
N ARG A 556 -15.34 -24.16 -11.39
CA ARG A 556 -15.93 -24.53 -12.70
C ARG A 556 -16.86 -23.44 -13.21
N ARG A 557 -17.73 -22.90 -12.35
CA ARG A 557 -18.67 -21.82 -12.73
C ARG A 557 -17.94 -20.54 -13.14
N ALA A 558 -16.84 -20.22 -12.49
CA ALA A 558 -15.99 -19.08 -12.81
C ALA A 558 -15.02 -19.33 -13.99
N GLY A 559 -14.95 -20.57 -14.51
CA GLY A 559 -14.14 -20.92 -15.67
C GLY A 559 -12.65 -21.11 -15.39
N TYR A 560 -12.23 -21.13 -14.12
CA TYR A 560 -10.83 -21.32 -13.73
C TYR A 560 -10.35 -22.76 -13.95
N ILE A 561 -11.26 -23.72 -13.87
CA ILE A 561 -11.00 -25.14 -14.16
C ILE A 561 -12.02 -25.69 -15.15
N GLY A 562 -11.57 -26.62 -15.98
CA GLY A 562 -12.42 -27.45 -16.83
C GLY A 562 -12.82 -28.75 -16.13
N LYS A 563 -13.08 -29.80 -16.93
CA LYS A 563 -13.41 -31.13 -16.41
C LYS A 563 -12.19 -31.81 -15.77
N ASP A 564 -11.03 -31.72 -16.44
CA ASP A 564 -9.79 -32.39 -16.06
C ASP A 564 -8.56 -31.45 -16.18
N SER A 565 -8.76 -30.13 -16.09
CA SER A 565 -7.67 -29.16 -16.22
C SER A 565 -7.87 -27.88 -15.42
N VAL A 566 -6.77 -27.26 -15.00
CA VAL A 566 -6.71 -25.83 -14.65
C VAL A 566 -6.46 -25.04 -15.94
N ASN A 567 -7.29 -24.03 -16.18
CA ASN A 567 -7.27 -23.18 -17.38
C ASN A 567 -6.38 -21.95 -17.16
N GLU A 568 -6.13 -21.19 -18.23
CA GLU A 568 -5.33 -19.95 -18.17
C GLU A 568 -5.83 -18.97 -17.11
N ASN A 569 -7.14 -18.76 -16.97
CA ASN A 569 -7.70 -17.89 -15.93
C ASN A 569 -7.31 -18.37 -14.51
N GLY A 570 -7.32 -19.68 -14.27
CA GLY A 570 -6.88 -20.25 -12.99
C GLY A 570 -5.38 -20.04 -12.75
N LEU A 571 -4.55 -20.14 -13.80
CA LEU A 571 -3.11 -19.87 -13.71
C LEU A 571 -2.82 -18.39 -13.44
N LEU A 572 -3.56 -17.48 -14.06
CA LEU A 572 -3.42 -16.04 -13.83
C LEU A 572 -3.73 -15.65 -12.37
N LEU A 573 -4.68 -16.33 -11.70
CA LEU A 573 -4.92 -16.10 -10.27
C LEU A 573 -3.75 -16.58 -9.40
N ILE A 574 -3.11 -17.69 -9.77
CA ILE A 574 -1.92 -18.17 -9.07
C ILE A 574 -0.74 -17.22 -9.30
N GLU A 575 -0.49 -16.78 -10.53
CA GLU A 575 0.50 -15.73 -10.81
C GLU A 575 0.25 -14.47 -9.98
N ALA A 576 -1.00 -14.03 -9.85
CA ALA A 576 -1.35 -12.89 -9.01
C ALA A 576 -1.07 -13.15 -7.52
N ALA A 577 -1.38 -14.34 -7.02
CA ALA A 577 -1.12 -14.71 -5.62
C ALA A 577 0.38 -14.78 -5.33
N GLU A 578 1.18 -15.36 -6.22
CA GLU A 578 2.63 -15.41 -6.11
C GLU A 578 3.25 -14.01 -6.12
N MET A 579 2.74 -13.09 -6.96
CA MET A 579 3.18 -11.69 -6.95
C MET A 579 2.87 -10.98 -5.64
N LEU A 580 1.72 -11.27 -5.01
CA LEU A 580 1.35 -10.68 -3.70
C LEU A 580 2.16 -11.27 -2.53
N GLU A 581 2.65 -12.50 -2.66
CA GLU A 581 3.51 -13.16 -1.67
C GLU A 581 5.00 -12.83 -1.85
N ALA A 582 5.40 -12.42 -3.05
CA ALA A 582 6.76 -11.98 -3.33
C ALA A 582 7.03 -10.53 -2.88
N ILE A 583 6.02 -9.84 -2.33
CA ILE A 583 6.19 -8.52 -1.73
C ILE A 583 6.93 -8.72 -0.41
N ASP A 584 8.26 -8.73 -0.48
CA ASP A 584 9.11 -8.72 0.70
C ASP A 584 9.64 -7.30 0.94
N TYR A 585 9.38 -6.76 2.12
CA TYR A 585 9.95 -5.49 2.53
C TYR A 585 10.28 -5.52 4.02
N GLU A 586 11.57 -5.55 4.34
CA GLU A 586 12.03 -5.49 5.73
C GLU A 586 11.89 -4.07 6.32
N TRP A 587 10.94 -3.93 7.24
CA TRP A 587 10.66 -2.74 8.04
C TRP A 587 11.65 -2.55 9.21
N THR A 588 12.92 -2.19 8.96
CA THR A 588 13.90 -2.05 10.06
C THR A 588 13.92 -0.72 10.81
N GLU A 589 13.17 0.30 10.37
CA GLU A 589 13.14 1.61 11.05
C GLU A 589 12.10 1.74 12.17
N ILE A 590 11.23 0.73 12.32
CA ILE A 590 10.08 0.79 13.24
C ILE A 590 10.38 0.26 14.65
N ASP A 591 11.42 -0.55 14.82
CA ASP A 591 11.69 -1.27 16.07
C ASP A 591 12.41 -0.40 17.14
N PHE A 592 12.05 0.88 17.25
CA PHE A 592 12.54 1.80 18.28
C PHE A 592 11.43 2.26 19.23
#